data_AF-A0A965FSL0-F1
#
_entry.id   AF-A0A965FSL0-F1
#
_cell.length_a   1.000
_cell.length_b   1.000
_cell.length_c   1.000
_cell.angle_alpha   90.00
_cell.angle_beta   90.00
_cell.angle_gamma   90.00
#
_symmetry.space_group_name_H-M   'P 1'
#
loop_
_entity.id
_entity.type
_entity.pdbx_description
1 polymer ?
#
loop_
_entity_poly.entity_id
_entity_poly.type
_entity_poly.pdbx_seq_one_letter_code
_entity_poly.pdbx_strand_id
1 'polypeptide(L)'
;MKLCPDFLHSGPDVPWINPECTGIANLPPRAHLHSFENEAKALDGDPEHSAYYQPLNGSWKFRLFPKPSVLETEVISQALNDSSWESIEVPGNWTMQGHDRPHYTNVQMPFPDQPPNIPEDNPTGVYR
;
A
#
# COMPACT_ATOMS: atom_id res chain seq x y z
N MET A 1 11.98 21.26 7.40
CA MET A 1 12.35 20.28 6.35
C MET A 1 11.14 19.37 6.19
N LYS A 2 10.31 19.53 5.15
CA LYS A 2 9.14 18.67 4.94
C LYS A 2 9.67 17.27 4.60
N LEU A 3 9.47 16.31 5.50
CA LEU A 3 9.96 14.93 5.40
C LEU A 3 9.21 14.08 4.36
N CYS A 4 8.18 14.63 3.72
CA CYS A 4 7.41 13.98 2.67
C CYS A 4 7.23 14.97 1.51
N PRO A 5 7.71 14.66 0.30
CA PRO A 5 7.24 15.30 -0.93
C PRO A 5 5.71 15.25 -1.00
N ASP A 6 5.08 16.25 -1.64
CA ASP A 6 3.63 16.24 -1.91
C ASP A 6 3.33 15.16 -2.97
N PHE A 7 3.30 13.89 -2.55
CA PHE A 7 3.01 12.73 -3.42
C PHE A 7 1.53 12.63 -3.79
N LEU A 8 0.66 13.40 -3.13
CA LEU A 8 -0.78 13.36 -3.34
C LEU A 8 -1.26 14.26 -4.49
N HIS A 9 -0.40 15.13 -5.04
CA HIS A 9 -0.84 16.13 -6.02
C HIS A 9 -0.11 15.99 -7.37
N SER A 10 -0.89 16.18 -8.42
CA SER A 10 -0.50 16.09 -9.83
C SER A 10 0.66 17.02 -10.19
N GLY A 11 1.62 16.50 -10.96
CA GLY A 11 2.77 17.18 -11.54
C GLY A 11 3.54 16.24 -12.48
N PRO A 12 4.61 16.69 -13.17
CA PRO A 12 5.43 15.83 -14.03
C PRO A 12 6.14 14.69 -13.27
N ASP A 13 6.16 14.75 -11.94
CA ASP A 13 6.86 13.83 -11.05
C ASP A 13 5.92 12.94 -10.22
N VAL A 14 4.74 12.60 -10.75
CA VAL A 14 3.83 11.65 -10.08
C VAL A 14 4.44 10.23 -10.11
N PRO A 15 4.79 9.64 -8.94
CA PRO A 15 5.60 8.42 -8.91
C PRO A 15 4.97 7.23 -9.63
N TRP A 16 3.66 7.04 -9.51
CA TRP A 16 2.96 5.88 -10.09
C TRP A 16 2.71 5.96 -11.59
N ILE A 17 2.97 7.11 -12.23
CA ILE A 17 2.89 7.29 -13.69
C ILE A 17 4.30 7.24 -14.31
N ASN A 18 5.34 7.58 -13.55
CA ASN A 18 6.71 7.64 -14.06
C ASN A 18 7.36 6.24 -14.07
N PRO A 19 7.63 5.63 -15.24
CA PRO A 19 8.23 4.30 -15.33
C PRO A 19 9.67 4.23 -14.80
N GLU A 20 10.38 5.37 -14.73
CA GLU A 20 11.73 5.45 -14.16
C GLU A 20 11.71 5.51 -12.62
N CYS A 21 10.55 5.78 -12.02
CA CYS A 21 10.37 5.83 -10.57
C CYS A 21 9.98 4.45 -10.02
N THR A 22 10.97 3.58 -9.80
CA THR A 22 10.73 2.22 -9.29
C THR A 22 10.61 2.14 -7.76
N GLY A 23 11.01 3.20 -7.04
CA GLY A 23 10.92 3.27 -5.59
C GLY A 23 11.60 4.53 -5.04
N ILE A 24 11.19 4.95 -3.84
CA ILE A 24 11.73 6.14 -3.18
C ILE A 24 12.13 5.73 -1.76
N ALA A 25 13.39 6.00 -1.39
CA ALA A 25 13.93 5.75 -0.04
C ALA A 25 13.82 4.29 0.47
N ASN A 26 13.64 3.31 -0.43
CA ASN A 26 13.69 1.90 -0.07
C ASN A 26 15.10 1.51 0.41
N LEU A 27 15.17 0.54 1.32
CA LEU A 27 16.43 -0.10 1.65
C LEU A 27 16.98 -0.88 0.43
N PRO A 28 18.32 -0.97 0.25
CA PRO A 28 18.89 -1.77 -0.83
C PRO A 28 18.45 -3.23 -0.77
N PRO A 29 18.22 -3.90 -1.92
CA PRO A 29 17.91 -5.32 -1.97
C PRO A 29 18.97 -6.15 -1.24
N ARG A 30 18.53 -7.08 -0.39
CA ARG A 30 19.39 -7.97 0.41
C ARG A 30 18.67 -9.28 0.69
N ALA A 31 19.42 -10.31 1.11
CA ALA A 31 18.83 -11.55 1.60
C ALA A 31 17.89 -11.28 2.78
N HIS A 32 16.79 -12.03 2.86
CA HIS A 32 15.88 -11.98 3.98
C HIS A 32 16.58 -12.51 5.24
N LEU A 33 16.60 -11.68 6.28
CA LEU A 33 17.25 -11.99 7.55
C LEU A 33 16.34 -11.52 8.67
N HIS A 34 16.10 -12.41 9.62
CA HIS A 34 15.40 -12.10 10.87
C HIS A 34 16.41 -12.04 12.00
N SER A 35 16.26 -11.02 12.85
CA SER A 35 17.05 -10.93 14.07
C SER A 35 16.43 -11.83 15.12
N PHE A 36 17.26 -12.58 15.84
CA PHE A 36 16.86 -13.40 16.97
C PHE A 36 17.74 -13.08 18.17
N GLU A 37 17.24 -13.31 19.38
CA GLU A 37 17.94 -13.01 20.63
C GLU A 37 19.07 -14.01 20.91
N ASN A 38 19.00 -15.23 20.35
CA ASN A 38 20.00 -16.28 20.54
C ASN A 38 19.97 -17.32 19.41
N GLU A 39 21.00 -18.17 19.39
CA GLU A 39 21.19 -19.24 18.40
C GLU A 39 20.06 -20.28 18.39
N ALA A 40 19.54 -20.67 19.56
CA ALA A 40 18.49 -21.68 19.63
C ALA A 40 17.21 -21.23 18.90
N LYS A 41 16.80 -19.96 19.08
CA LYS A 41 15.68 -19.36 18.34
C LYS A 41 16.00 -19.15 16.86
N ALA A 42 17.24 -18.78 16.54
CA ALA A 42 17.66 -18.65 15.14
C ALA A 42 17.61 -19.99 14.39
N LEU A 43 17.87 -21.11 15.07
CA LEU A 43 17.78 -22.46 14.52
C LEU A 43 16.32 -22.94 14.38
N ASP A 44 15.42 -22.51 15.26
CA ASP A 44 13.96 -22.73 15.11
C ASP A 44 13.45 -22.06 13.83
N GLY A 45 13.95 -20.86 13.54
CA GLY A 45 13.79 -20.21 12.23
C GLY A 45 12.44 -19.52 12.02
N ASP A 46 11.53 -19.57 13.00
CA ASP A 46 10.26 -18.86 12.95
C ASP A 46 10.40 -17.41 13.44
N PRO A 47 10.23 -16.39 12.56
CA PRO A 47 10.32 -14.98 12.94
C PRO A 47 9.36 -14.57 14.06
N GLU A 48 8.18 -15.21 14.15
CA GLU A 48 7.16 -14.86 15.15
C GLU A 48 7.63 -15.18 16.58
N HIS A 49 8.60 -16.08 16.72
CA HIS A 49 9.21 -16.41 18.01
C HIS A 49 10.33 -15.43 18.44
N SER A 50 10.69 -14.47 17.60
CA SER A 50 11.66 -13.42 17.93
C SER A 50 11.02 -12.25 18.66
N ALA A 51 11.62 -11.79 19.77
CA ALA A 51 11.20 -10.55 20.42
C ALA A 51 11.45 -9.28 19.57
N TYR A 52 12.18 -9.39 18.47
CA TYR A 52 12.41 -8.29 17.52
C TYR A 52 11.42 -8.28 16.36
N TYR A 53 10.41 -9.16 16.39
CA TYR A 53 9.37 -9.25 15.38
C TYR A 53 8.04 -8.75 15.93
N GLN A 54 7.35 -7.94 15.14
CA GLN A 54 6.00 -7.48 15.44
C GLN A 54 5.14 -7.61 14.17
N PRO A 55 4.16 -8.53 14.14
CA PRO A 55 3.24 -8.62 13.02
C PRO A 55 2.29 -7.42 13.03
N LEU A 56 1.95 -6.92 11.84
CA LEU A 56 0.94 -5.88 11.65
C LEU A 56 -0.31 -6.42 10.90
N ASN A 57 -0.44 -7.75 10.80
CA ASN A 57 -1.61 -8.41 10.22
C ASN A 57 -2.83 -8.25 11.14
N GLY A 58 -4.03 -8.30 10.56
CA GLY A 58 -5.30 -8.23 11.27
C GLY A 58 -6.25 -7.18 10.68
N SER A 59 -7.15 -6.65 11.51
CA SER A 59 -8.14 -5.66 11.12
C SER A 59 -7.54 -4.25 11.06
N TRP A 60 -7.63 -3.62 9.88
CA TRP A 60 -7.25 -2.23 9.63
C TRP A 60 -8.48 -1.37 9.32
N LYS A 61 -8.38 -0.06 9.51
CA LYS A 61 -9.40 0.88 9.00
C LYS A 61 -9.18 1.10 7.52
N PHE A 62 -10.26 1.04 6.75
CA PHE A 62 -10.21 1.07 5.30
C PHE A 62 -11.26 1.98 4.69
N ARG A 63 -10.86 2.69 3.63
CA ARG A 63 -11.76 3.45 2.78
C ARG A 63 -11.30 3.40 1.33
N LEU A 64 -12.23 3.09 0.44
CA LEU A 64 -12.03 3.13 -1.01
C LEU A 64 -12.47 4.49 -1.58
N PHE A 65 -11.60 5.09 -2.38
CA PHE A 65 -11.84 6.32 -3.12
C PHE A 65 -11.87 6.02 -4.63
N PRO A 66 -12.63 6.80 -5.43
CA PRO A 66 -12.73 6.55 -6.87
C PRO A 66 -11.44 6.87 -7.63
N LYS A 67 -10.62 7.81 -7.15
CA LYS A 67 -9.34 8.21 -7.77
C LYS A 67 -8.39 8.90 -6.79
N PRO A 68 -7.07 8.93 -7.08
CA PRO A 68 -6.11 9.61 -6.21
C PRO A 68 -6.33 11.12 -6.10
N SER A 69 -6.82 11.77 -7.17
CA SER A 69 -6.98 13.23 -7.21
C SER A 69 -8.06 13.78 -6.28
N VAL A 70 -8.93 12.92 -5.74
CA VAL A 70 -9.92 13.32 -4.71
C VAL A 70 -9.40 13.14 -3.28
N LEU A 71 -8.17 12.63 -3.11
CA LEU A 71 -7.58 12.48 -1.78
C LEU A 71 -7.15 13.85 -1.25
N GLU A 72 -7.76 14.24 -0.15
CA GLU A 72 -7.34 15.39 0.63
C GLU A 72 -6.19 15.00 1.57
N THR A 73 -5.26 15.91 1.84
CA THR A 73 -4.09 15.66 2.71
C THR A 73 -4.51 15.27 4.14
N GLU A 74 -5.70 15.69 4.55
CA GLU A 74 -6.35 15.34 5.80
C GLU A 74 -6.54 13.83 5.95
N VAL A 75 -6.74 13.08 4.86
CA VAL A 75 -6.96 11.62 4.88
C VAL A 75 -5.76 10.86 5.44
N ILE A 76 -4.55 11.39 5.26
CA ILE A 76 -3.30 10.82 5.80
C ILE A 76 -2.86 11.48 7.12
N SER A 77 -3.65 12.42 7.65
CA SER A 77 -3.36 13.08 8.92
C SER A 77 -3.51 12.12 10.10
N GLN A 78 -2.62 12.23 11.08
CA GLN A 78 -2.76 11.50 12.36
C GLN A 78 -3.98 11.97 13.16
N ALA A 79 -4.44 13.21 12.93
CA ALA A 79 -5.59 13.79 13.64
C ALA A 79 -6.94 13.47 12.98
N LEU A 80 -6.95 12.74 11.86
CA LEU A 80 -8.19 12.34 11.20
C LEU A 80 -9.01 11.44 12.12
N ASN A 81 -10.30 11.74 12.23
CA ASN A 81 -11.25 10.83 12.83
C ASN A 81 -11.74 9.81 11.78
N ASP A 82 -11.26 8.58 11.89
CA ASP A 82 -11.60 7.44 11.02
C ASP A 82 -12.64 6.49 11.65
N SER A 83 -13.34 6.92 12.70
CA SER A 83 -14.37 6.09 13.37
C SER A 83 -15.50 5.63 12.44
N SER A 84 -15.79 6.39 11.38
CA SER A 84 -16.79 6.04 10.37
C SER A 84 -16.27 5.11 9.27
N TRP A 85 -14.97 4.79 9.26
CA TRP A 85 -14.37 3.91 8.26
C TRP A 85 -14.68 2.45 8.56
N GLU A 86 -14.82 1.70 7.47
CA GLU A 86 -15.01 0.26 7.50
C GLU A 86 -13.72 -0.42 8.00
N SER A 87 -13.84 -1.67 8.42
CA SER A 87 -12.69 -2.51 8.78
C SER A 87 -12.41 -3.49 7.65
N ILE A 88 -11.13 -3.73 7.37
CA ILE A 88 -10.66 -4.70 6.37
C ILE A 88 -9.60 -5.63 6.98
N GLU A 89 -9.56 -6.90 6.57
CA GLU A 89 -8.53 -7.84 7.01
C GLU A 89 -7.29 -7.74 6.12
N VAL A 90 -6.12 -7.69 6.77
CA VAL A 90 -4.80 -7.63 6.13
C VAL A 90 -3.96 -8.84 6.57
N PRO A 91 -3.39 -9.63 5.65
CA PRO A 91 -3.42 -9.46 4.20
C PRO A 91 -4.72 -9.96 3.54
N GLY A 92 -5.16 -9.28 2.49
CA GLY A 92 -6.29 -9.70 1.66
C GLY A 92 -6.59 -8.72 0.53
N ASN A 93 -7.12 -9.22 -0.59
CA ASN A 93 -7.55 -8.35 -1.70
C ASN A 93 -8.88 -7.68 -1.35
N TRP A 94 -8.99 -6.34 -1.47
CA TRP A 94 -10.23 -5.62 -1.15
C TRP A 94 -11.42 -6.06 -2.03
N THR A 95 -11.16 -6.52 -3.25
CA THR A 95 -12.17 -7.06 -4.20
C THR A 95 -12.84 -8.33 -3.71
N MET A 96 -12.17 -9.07 -2.83
CA MET A 96 -12.73 -10.26 -2.17
C MET A 96 -13.42 -9.93 -0.84
N GLN A 97 -13.33 -8.67 -0.40
CA GLN A 97 -13.88 -8.19 0.88
C GLN A 97 -15.05 -7.20 0.68
N GLY A 98 -15.65 -7.19 -0.52
CA GLY A 98 -16.85 -6.38 -0.82
C GLY A 98 -16.57 -4.99 -1.40
N HIS A 99 -15.32 -4.67 -1.72
CA HIS A 99 -14.94 -3.38 -2.30
C HIS A 99 -14.57 -3.53 -3.77
N ASP A 100 -15.18 -2.72 -4.65
CA ASP A 100 -14.90 -2.76 -6.10
C ASP A 100 -15.14 -4.14 -6.76
N ARG A 101 -14.87 -4.28 -8.05
CA ARG A 101 -15.06 -5.51 -8.82
C ARG A 101 -13.71 -6.08 -9.29
N PRO A 102 -13.49 -7.40 -9.17
CA PRO A 102 -12.32 -8.02 -9.76
C PRO A 102 -12.43 -8.02 -11.30
N HIS A 103 -11.32 -7.76 -11.97
CA HIS A 103 -11.21 -7.84 -13.43
C HIS A 103 -10.48 -9.12 -13.83
N TYR A 104 -11.00 -9.80 -14.86
CA TYR A 104 -10.34 -10.92 -15.52
C TYR A 104 -10.27 -10.65 -17.02
N THR A 105 -9.06 -10.50 -17.54
CA THR A 105 -8.79 -10.30 -18.97
C THR A 105 -7.65 -11.22 -19.40
N ASN A 106 -7.62 -11.60 -20.68
CA ASN A 106 -6.56 -12.47 -21.21
C ASN A 106 -5.38 -11.65 -21.76
N VAL A 107 -5.61 -10.86 -22.81
CA VAL A 107 -4.57 -10.06 -23.49
C VAL A 107 -4.80 -8.56 -23.31
N GLN A 108 -6.05 -8.14 -23.42
CA GLN A 108 -6.42 -6.73 -23.34
C GLN A 108 -6.24 -6.22 -21.90
N MET A 109 -5.65 -5.05 -21.75
CA MET A 109 -5.64 -4.36 -20.47
C MET A 109 -7.09 -4.06 -20.04
N PRO A 110 -7.39 -4.01 -18.73
CA PRO A 110 -8.74 -3.72 -18.24
C PRO A 110 -9.17 -2.26 -18.48
N PHE A 111 -8.31 -1.44 -19.11
CA PHE A 111 -8.54 -0.04 -19.41
C PHE A 111 -7.95 0.35 -20.79
N PRO A 112 -8.44 1.44 -21.42
CA PRO A 112 -8.10 1.80 -22.80
C PRO A 112 -6.80 2.62 -22.94
N ASP A 113 -6.34 3.27 -21.88
CA ASP A 113 -5.19 4.17 -21.90
C ASP A 113 -3.88 3.48 -22.30
N GLN A 114 -3.05 4.18 -23.06
CA GLN A 114 -1.76 3.67 -23.52
C GLN A 114 -0.64 3.99 -22.52
N PRO A 115 0.28 3.06 -22.24
CA PRO A 115 1.43 3.32 -21.36
C PRO A 115 2.24 4.56 -21.80
N PRO A 116 2.73 5.38 -20.85
CA PRO A 116 2.67 5.22 -19.39
C PRO A 116 1.37 5.78 -18.76
N ASN A 117 0.40 6.21 -19.57
CA ASN A 117 -0.83 6.80 -19.05
C ASN A 117 -1.72 5.75 -18.41
N ILE A 118 -2.48 6.19 -17.40
CA ILE A 118 -3.43 5.39 -16.64
C ILE A 118 -4.81 6.06 -16.65
N PRO A 119 -5.88 5.31 -16.35
CA PRO A 119 -7.22 5.90 -16.23
C PRO A 119 -7.28 7.00 -15.19
N GLU A 120 -8.09 8.02 -15.44
CA GLU A 120 -8.38 9.07 -14.45
C GLU A 120 -9.11 8.49 -13.23
N ASP A 121 -10.09 7.64 -13.47
CA ASP A 121 -10.81 6.90 -12.43
C ASP A 121 -10.03 5.63 -12.08
N ASN A 122 -9.19 5.74 -11.06
CA ASN A 122 -8.31 4.67 -10.57
C ASN A 122 -8.60 4.38 -9.08
N PRO A 123 -9.40 3.34 -8.76
CA PRO A 123 -9.81 3.04 -7.40
C PRO A 123 -8.63 2.96 -6.42
N THR A 124 -8.69 3.78 -5.37
CA THR A 124 -7.58 3.99 -4.43
C THR A 124 -8.01 3.63 -3.02
N GLY A 125 -7.38 2.61 -2.44
CA GLY A 125 -7.63 2.17 -1.06
C GLY A 125 -6.68 2.87 -0.08
N VAL A 126 -7.22 3.47 0.97
CA VAL A 126 -6.44 3.99 2.10
C VAL A 126 -6.62 3.07 3.31
N TYR A 127 -5.49 2.67 3.90
CA TYR A 127 -5.41 1.80 5.08
C TYR A 127 -4.85 2.60 6.26
N ARG A 128 -5.44 2.44 7.44
CA ARG A 128 -5.03 3.09 8.70
C ARG A 128 -5.04 2.11 9.87
#